data_AF-A0A835Z1T6-F1
#
_entry.id   AF-A0A835Z1T6-F1
#
_cell.length_a   1.000
_cell.length_b   1.000
_cell.length_c   1.000
_cell.angle_alpha   90.00
_cell.angle_beta   90.00
_cell.angle_gamma   90.00
#
_symmetry.space_group_name_H-M   'P 1'
#
loop_
_entity.id
_entity.type
_entity.pdbx_description
1 polymer ?
#
loop_
_entity_poly.entity_id
_entity_poly.type
_entity_poly.pdbx_seq_one_letter_code
_entity_poly.pdbx_strand_id
1 'polypeptide(L)' 'QPWCPFCQEDSSVVMCLHCSCTACHGKHDPDSVLLCDGCDGECHMACLNPPLLSVPEGEWYCSRCTMRGAD' A
#
# COMPACT_ATOMS: atom_id res chain seq x y z
N GLN A 1 5.28 -17.03 -13.62
CA GLN A 1 4.01 -16.93 -12.86
C GLN A 1 3.90 -15.48 -12.42
N PRO A 2 2.73 -14.83 -12.56
CA PRO A 2 2.57 -13.47 -12.09
C PRO A 2 2.65 -13.44 -10.56
N TRP A 3 3.31 -12.42 -10.03
CA TRP A 3 3.41 -12.13 -8.60
C TRP A 3 2.02 -11.97 -7.96
N CYS A 4 1.08 -11.35 -8.69
CA CYS A 4 -0.32 -11.34 -8.28
C CYS A 4 -1.17 -12.26 -9.17
N PRO A 5 -1.66 -13.40 -8.66
CA PRO A 5 -2.52 -14.29 -9.43
C PRO A 5 -3.92 -13.70 -9.72
N PHE A 6 -4.32 -12.65 -8.98
CA PHE A 6 -5.65 -12.04 -9.12
C PHE A 6 -5.75 -11.04 -10.27
N CYS A 7 -4.81 -10.09 -10.37
CA CYS A 7 -4.76 -9.16 -11.50
C CYS A 7 -3.85 -9.65 -12.63
N GLN A 8 -3.07 -10.72 -12.41
CA GLN A 8 -2.13 -11.29 -13.38
C GLN A 8 -1.10 -10.29 -13.93
N GLU A 9 -0.79 -9.25 -13.15
CA GLU A 9 0.05 -8.11 -13.59
C GLU A 9 -0.49 -7.39 -14.85
N ASP A 10 -1.78 -7.56 -15.13
CA ASP A 10 -2.45 -6.86 -16.22
C ASP A 10 -2.52 -5.37 -15.92
N SER A 11 -1.83 -4.57 -16.73
CA SER A 11 -1.78 -3.12 -16.60
C SER A 11 -3.11 -2.42 -16.91
N SER A 12 -4.07 -3.12 -17.53
CA SER A 12 -5.44 -2.62 -17.72
C SER A 12 -6.28 -2.73 -16.44
N VAL A 13 -5.87 -3.55 -15.48
CA VAL A 13 -6.53 -3.68 -14.18
C VAL A 13 -6.12 -2.51 -13.29
N VAL A 14 -7.02 -1.53 -13.14
CA VAL A 14 -6.78 -0.31 -12.36
C VAL A 14 -6.99 -0.48 -10.84
N MET A 15 -7.58 -1.60 -10.41
CA MET A 15 -7.84 -1.90 -9.00
C MET A 15 -7.53 -3.37 -8.65
N CYS A 16 -6.90 -3.63 -7.50
CA CYS A 16 -6.67 -5.00 -7.01
C CYS A 16 -6.50 -5.09 -5.49
N LEU A 17 -7.40 -5.79 -4.81
CA LEU A 17 -7.37 -5.97 -3.35
C LEU A 17 -6.08 -6.61 -2.79
N HIS A 18 -5.23 -7.22 -3.63
CA HIS A 18 -4.04 -7.98 -3.19
C HIS A 18 -2.70 -7.28 -3.45
N CYS A 19 -2.62 -6.40 -4.45
CA CYS A 19 -1.35 -5.79 -4.89
C CYS A 19 -1.55 -4.32 -5.29
N SER A 20 -2.29 -3.61 -4.44
CA SER A 20 -2.55 -2.19 -4.61
C SER A 20 -2.80 -1.57 -3.24
N CYS A 21 -3.03 -0.26 -3.22
CA CYS A 21 -3.30 0.49 -2.00
C CYS A 21 -4.31 -0.22 -1.08
N THR A 22 -3.94 -0.48 0.17
CA THR A 22 -4.79 -1.18 1.13
C THR A 22 -6.06 -0.39 1.50
N ALA A 23 -6.09 0.92 1.22
CA ALA A 23 -7.20 1.79 1.56
C ALA A 23 -8.21 1.97 0.40
N CYS A 24 -7.74 2.23 -0.83
CA CYS A 24 -8.61 2.49 -1.99
C CYS A 24 -8.62 1.36 -3.02
N HIS A 25 -7.69 0.40 -2.90
CA HIS A 25 -7.48 -0.72 -3.82
C HIS A 25 -7.14 -0.31 -5.25
N GLY A 26 -6.70 0.92 -5.46
CA GLY A 26 -6.26 1.44 -6.75
C GLY A 26 -4.75 1.28 -6.98
N LYS A 27 -4.38 1.09 -8.24
CA LYS A 27 -2.98 0.99 -8.73
C LYS A 27 -2.46 2.30 -9.35
N HIS A 28 -3.17 3.41 -9.16
CA HIS A 28 -2.76 4.73 -9.64
C HIS A 28 -1.63 5.31 -8.78
N ASP A 29 -1.05 6.43 -9.19
CA ASP A 29 -0.05 7.22 -8.45
C ASP A 29 1.05 6.40 -7.73
N PRO A 30 1.75 5.48 -8.45
CA PRO A 30 2.74 4.58 -7.85
C PRO A 30 3.90 5.32 -7.16
N ASP A 31 4.23 6.53 -7.63
CA ASP A 31 5.27 7.38 -7.04
C ASP A 31 4.89 7.94 -5.65
N SER A 32 3.61 7.82 -5.27
CA SER A 32 3.08 8.31 -3.99
C SER A 32 2.64 7.19 -3.04
N VAL A 33 3.11 5.96 -3.29
CA VAL A 33 2.83 4.78 -2.48
C VAL A 33 3.93 4.57 -1.43
N LEU A 34 3.54 4.30 -0.20
CA LEU A 34 4.40 3.78 0.86
C LEU A 34 4.26 2.27 0.95
N LEU A 35 5.38 1.60 1.19
CA LEU A 35 5.44 0.18 1.54
C LEU A 35 5.58 0.06 3.05
N CYS A 36 4.75 -0.79 3.66
CA CYS A 36 4.85 -1.08 5.08
C CYS A 36 6.01 -2.03 5.37
N ASP A 37 6.99 -1.61 6.18
CA ASP A 37 8.17 -2.42 6.51
C ASP A 37 7.85 -3.73 7.26
N GLY A 38 6.66 -3.82 7.86
CA GLY A 38 6.19 -5.05 8.52
C GLY A 38 5.47 -6.07 7.64
N CYS A 39 4.91 -5.69 6.49
CA CYS A 39 4.08 -6.62 5.69
C CYS A 39 4.07 -6.39 4.18
N ASP A 40 4.92 -5.50 3.67
CA ASP A 40 5.01 -5.08 2.26
C ASP A 40 3.68 -4.56 1.69
N GLY A 41 2.77 -4.14 2.55
CA GLY A 41 1.48 -3.58 2.14
C GLY A 41 1.64 -2.19 1.54
N GLU A 42 1.06 -1.98 0.37
CA GLU A 42 1.06 -0.69 -0.34
C GLU A 42 -0.02 0.25 0.21
N CYS A 43 0.31 1.52 0.43
CA CYS A 43 -0.68 2.54 0.78
C CYS A 43 -0.31 3.88 0.17
N HIS A 44 -1.22 4.53 -0.55
CA HIS A 44 -0.99 5.91 -1.01
C HIS A 44 -0.85 6.84 0.18
N MET A 45 0.12 7.75 0.13
CA MET A 45 0.27 8.83 1.11
C MET A 45 -1.03 9.63 1.28
N ALA A 46 -1.74 9.87 0.17
CA ALA A 46 -3.02 10.59 0.16
C ALA A 46 -4.19 9.79 0.77
N CYS A 47 -4.11 8.46 0.81
CA CYS A 47 -5.16 7.60 1.37
C CYS A 47 -4.97 7.32 2.87
N LEU A 48 -3.89 7.81 3.48
CA LEU A 48 -3.70 7.77 4.92
C LEU A 48 -4.62 8.76 5.64
N ASN A 49 -4.81 8.55 6.94
CA ASN A 49 -5.58 9.45 7.79
C ASN A 49 -4.80 9.78 9.08
N PRO A 50 -4.19 10.97 9.20
CA PRO A 50 -4.17 12.04 8.20
C PRO A 50 -3.31 11.70 6.95
N PRO A 51 -3.59 12.31 5.78
CA PRO A 51 -2.75 12.17 4.59
C PRO A 51 -1.33 12.67 4.83
N LEU A 52 -0.34 11.99 4.24
CA LEU A 52 1.04 12.45 4.24
C LEU A 52 1.33 13.27 2.97
N LEU A 53 2.14 14.32 3.13
CA LEU A 53 2.55 15.20 2.03
C LEU A 53 3.95 14.86 1.50
N SER A 54 4.70 14.04 2.22
CA SER A 54 6.05 13.62 1.89
C SER A 54 6.30 12.22 2.44
N VAL A 55 7.26 11.51 1.84
CA VAL A 55 7.73 10.21 2.34
C VAL A 55 8.29 10.41 3.76
N PRO A 56 7.87 9.60 4.74
CA PRO A 56 8.38 9.68 6.10
C PRO A 56 9.87 9.31 6.15
N GLU A 57 10.60 9.88 7.11
CA GLU A 57 11.98 9.47 7.38
C GLU A 57 12.00 8.18 8.21
N GLY A 58 12.79 7.19 7.78
CA GLY A 58 12.92 5.91 8.46
C GLY A 58 11.79 4.92 8.12
N GLU A 59 11.52 4.02 9.06
CA GLU A 59 10.55 2.94 8.89
C GLU A 59 9.10 3.46 9.00
N TRP A 60 8.23 2.92 8.16
CA TRP A 60 6.80 3.19 8.18
C TRP A 60 5.99 1.89 8.28
N TYR A 61 5.01 1.92 9.19
CA TYR A 61 4.14 0.78 9.43
C TYR A 61 2.69 1.17 9.16
N CYS A 62 1.98 0.36 8.38
CA CYS A 62 0.55 0.55 8.15
C CYS A 62 -0.26 0.35 9.43
N SER A 63 -1.50 0.85 9.46
CA SER A 63 -2.38 0.76 10.64
C SER A 63 -2.60 -0.68 11.13
N ARG A 64 -2.53 -1.67 10.23
CA ARG A 64 -2.62 -3.09 10.60
C ARG A 64 -1.39 -3.58 11.35
N CYS A 65 -0.19 -3.16 10.95
CA CYS A 65 1.06 -3.56 11.59
C CYS A 65 1.26 -2.84 12.91
N THR A 66 0.93 -1.55 12.99
CA THR A 66 0.99 -0.80 14.26
C THR A 66 0.04 -1.37 15.31
N MET A 67 -1.16 -1.82 14.92
CA MET A 67 -2.09 -2.50 15.84
C MET A 67 -1.57 -3.88 16.31
N ARG A 68 -0.71 -4.54 15.53
CA ARG A 68 -0.16 -5.87 15.88
C ARG A 68 1.01 -5.82 16.86
N GLY A 69 1.72 -4.70 16.96
CA GLY A 69 2.88 -4.51 17.85
C GLY A 69 2.59 -3.75 19.14
N ALA A 70 1.32 -3.67 19.56
CA ALA A 70 0.90 -3.02 20.80
C ALA A 70 0.57 -4.08 21.88
N ASP A 71 1.52 -4.97 22.17
CA ASP A 71 1.48 -5.87 23.34
C ASP A 71 2.18 -5.27 24.57
#